data_AF-A0A1Q2D5V0-F1
#
_entry.id   AF-A0A1Q2D5V0-F1
#
_cell.length_a   1.000
_cell.length_b   1.000
_cell.length_c   1.000
_cell.angle_alpha   90.00
_cell.angle_beta   90.00
_cell.angle_gamma   90.00
#
_symmetry.space_group_name_H-M   'P 1'
#
loop_
_entity.id
_entity.type
_entity.pdbx_description
1 polymer ?
#
loop_
_entity_poly.entity_id
_entity_poly.type
_entity_poly.pdbx_seq_one_letter_code
_entity_poly.pdbx_strand_id
1 'polypeptide(L)' 'MDKLIQKKYVLHKVKNTLYKANVTISQLVVNSVANELYKEYEKCLEKEQKYLLGSDEMVKLLWDKHVATKEKELLKEI' A
#
# COMPACT_ATOMS: atom_id res chain seq x y z
N MET A 1 9.35 7.58 -14.03
CA MET A 1 7.92 7.90 -13.95
C MET A 1 7.78 9.05 -12.97
N ASP A 2 6.99 10.06 -13.29
CA ASP A 2 6.77 11.21 -12.40
C ASP A 2 6.14 10.77 -11.05
N LYS A 3 6.49 11.45 -9.94
CA LYS A 3 6.03 11.08 -8.59
C LYS A 3 4.51 11.12 -8.44
N LEU A 4 3.84 12.09 -9.10
CA LEU A 4 2.38 12.17 -9.09
C LEU A 4 1.75 10.99 -9.82
N ILE A 5 2.37 10.57 -10.93
CA ILE A 5 1.91 9.41 -11.71
C ILE A 5 2.08 8.13 -10.89
N GLN A 6 3.23 7.93 -10.24
CA GLN A 6 3.47 6.79 -9.35
C GLN A 6 2.44 6.72 -8.21
N LYS A 7 2.20 7.86 -7.54
CA LYS A 7 1.18 7.95 -6.48
C LYS A 7 -0.20 7.54 -6.98
N LYS A 8 -0.64 8.09 -8.11
CA LYS A 8 -1.94 7.75 -8.71
C LYS A 8 -2.03 6.26 -9.04
N TYR A 9 -0.96 5.70 -9.62
CA TYR A 9 -0.89 4.29 -9.97
C TYR A 9 -1.03 3.37 -8.74
N VAL A 10 -0.22 3.60 -7.70
CA VAL A 10 -0.23 2.78 -6.48
C VAL A 10 -1.61 2.84 -5.81
N LEU A 11 -2.15 4.05 -5.61
CA LEU A 11 -3.48 4.23 -5.02
C LEU A 11 -4.57 3.53 -5.84
N HIS A 12 -4.54 3.65 -7.16
CA HIS A 12 -5.53 3.02 -8.03
C HIS A 12 -5.47 1.49 -7.93
N LYS A 13 -4.27 0.90 -7.97
CA LYS A 13 -4.08 -0.55 -7.91
C LYS A 13 -4.52 -1.13 -6.56
N VAL A 14 -4.23 -0.45 -5.44
CA VAL A 14 -4.72 -0.85 -4.12
C VAL A 14 -6.24 -0.79 -4.05
N LYS A 15 -6.85 0.35 -4.42
CA LYS A 15 -8.31 0.51 -4.35
C LYS A 15 -9.04 -0.53 -5.21
N ASN A 16 -8.59 -0.75 -6.44
CA ASN A 16 -9.17 -1.76 -7.32
C ASN A 16 -9.05 -3.17 -6.75
N THR A 17 -7.93 -3.50 -6.10
CA THR A 17 -7.74 -4.82 -5.47
C THR A 17 -8.74 -5.03 -4.34
N LEU A 18 -8.95 -4.01 -3.49
CA LEU A 18 -9.91 -4.08 -2.39
C LEU A 18 -11.36 -4.17 -2.89
N TYR A 19 -11.74 -3.35 -3.87
CA TYR A 19 -13.09 -3.40 -4.45
C TYR A 19 -13.39 -4.75 -5.13
N LYS A 20 -12.39 -5.36 -5.77
CA LYS A 20 -12.53 -6.71 -6.35
C LYS A 20 -12.62 -7.80 -5.29
N ALA A 21 -11.92 -7.63 -4.16
CA ALA A 21 -11.92 -8.61 -3.09
C ALA A 21 -13.20 -8.57 -2.25
N ASN A 22 -13.83 -7.40 -2.08
CA ASN A 22 -15.05 -7.28 -1.28
C ASN A 22 -15.89 -6.03 -1.61
N VAL A 23 -17.14 -6.24 -2.04
CA VAL A 23 -18.04 -5.18 -2.53
C VAL A 23 -18.67 -4.34 -1.40
N THR A 24 -18.59 -4.79 -0.15
CA THR A 24 -19.24 -4.15 1.01
C THR A 24 -18.33 -3.22 1.83
N ILE A 25 -17.04 -3.12 1.50
CA ILE A 25 -16.13 -2.22 2.23
C ILE A 25 -16.47 -0.77 1.87
N SER A 26 -16.64 0.07 2.89
CA SER A 26 -16.92 1.49 2.66
C SER A 26 -15.76 2.20 1.97
N GLN A 27 -16.10 3.18 1.11
CA GLN A 27 -15.11 3.97 0.40
C GLN A 27 -14.14 4.70 1.34
N LEU A 28 -14.60 5.10 2.52
CA LEU A 28 -13.77 5.70 3.57
C LEU A 28 -12.62 4.76 3.98
N VAL A 29 -12.95 3.50 4.29
CA VAL A 29 -11.97 2.49 4.70
C VAL A 29 -11.01 2.17 3.55
N VAL A 30 -11.53 2.00 2.32
CA VAL A 30 -10.70 1.77 1.13
C VAL A 30 -9.69 2.90 0.91
N ASN A 31 -10.14 4.15 1.04
CA ASN A 31 -9.27 5.31 0.91
C ASN A 31 -8.20 5.38 2.00
N SER A 32 -8.57 5.06 3.25
CA SER A 32 -7.64 5.00 4.38
C SER A 32 -6.54 3.97 4.12
N VAL A 33 -6.92 2.72 3.80
CA VAL A 33 -5.98 1.63 3.53
C VAL A 33 -5.07 1.98 2.34
N ALA A 34 -5.62 2.54 1.26
CA ALA A 34 -4.81 2.95 0.12
C ALA A 34 -3.74 3.99 0.48
N ASN A 35 -4.09 4.94 1.35
CA ASN A 35 -3.13 5.96 1.80
C ASN A 35 -2.05 5.36 2.71
N GLU A 36 -2.41 4.45 3.63
CA GLU A 36 -1.45 3.77 4.51
C GLU A 36 -0.47 2.90 3.70
N LEU A 37 -0.98 2.12 2.74
CA LEU A 37 -0.11 1.32 1.86
C LEU A 37 0.78 2.18 0.96
N TYR A 38 0.30 3.36 0.55
CA TYR A 38 1.14 4.31 -0.17
C TYR A 38 2.25 4.91 0.70
N LYS A 39 2.00 5.17 1.99
CA LYS A 39 3.06 5.59 2.93
C LYS A 39 4.14 4.52 3.08
N GLU A 40 3.76 3.25 3.17
CA GLU A 40 4.74 2.14 3.19
C GLU A 40 5.53 2.05 1.88
N TYR A 41 4.89 2.31 0.74
CA TYR A 41 5.59 2.43 -0.54
C TYR A 41 6.62 3.58 -0.54
N GLU A 42 6.26 4.76 -0.02
CA GLU A 42 7.18 5.90 0.06
C GLU A 42 8.39 5.64 0.96
N LYS A 43 8.24 4.79 1.99
CA LYS A 43 9.34 4.35 2.86
C LYS A 43 10.30 3.35 2.18
N CYS A 44 9.90 2.73 1.07
CA CYS A 44 10.73 1.78 0.34
C CYS A 44 11.89 2.49 -0.40
N LEU A 45 13.00 1.78 -0.59
CA LEU A 45 14.11 2.25 -1.42
C LEU A 45 13.68 2.37 -2.89
N GLU A 46 14.29 3.25 -3.68
CA GLU A 46 13.91 3.43 -5.10
C GLU A 46 13.94 2.12 -5.91
N LYS A 47 14.93 1.24 -5.65
CA LYS A 47 15.03 -0.06 -6.31
C LYS A 47 13.83 -0.95 -5.99
N GLU A 48 13.39 -0.92 -4.74
CA GLU A 48 12.23 -1.67 -4.27
C GLU A 48 10.93 -1.08 -4.80
N GLN A 49 10.81 0.25 -4.84
CA GLN A 49 9.69 0.94 -5.47
C GLN A 49 9.53 0.54 -6.94
N LYS A 50 10.63 0.52 -7.71
CA LYS A 50 10.62 0.06 -9.12
C LYS A 50 10.16 -1.39 -9.26
N TYR A 51 10.65 -2.28 -8.37
CA TYR A 51 10.20 -3.67 -8.33
C TYR A 51 8.70 -3.78 -8.04
N LEU A 52 8.21 -3.05 -7.04
CA LEU A 52 6.80 -3.04 -6.65
C LEU A 52 5.89 -2.55 -7.78
N LEU A 53 6.29 -1.50 -8.51
CA LEU A 53 5.53 -0.98 -9.64
C LEU A 53 5.35 -2.02 -10.77
N GLY A 54 6.32 -2.92 -10.95
CA GLY A 54 6.27 -4.00 -11.93
C GLY A 54 5.66 -5.31 -11.41
N SER A 55 5.34 -5.41 -10.12
CA SER A 55 4.89 -6.65 -9.49
C SER A 55 3.37 -6.79 -9.50
N ASP A 56 2.87 -7.97 -9.85
CA ASP A 56 1.44 -8.32 -9.70
C ASP A 56 1.04 -8.46 -8.22
N GLU A 57 1.98 -8.79 -7.36
CA GLU A 57 1.77 -8.96 -5.91
C GLU A 57 1.96 -7.67 -5.11
N MET A 58 2.11 -6.51 -5.77
CA MET A 58 2.41 -5.23 -5.14
C MET A 58 1.54 -4.94 -3.89
N VAL A 59 0.23 -5.17 -3.97
CA VAL A 59 -0.69 -4.86 -2.86
C VAL A 59 -0.44 -5.78 -1.66
N LYS A 60 -0.18 -7.06 -1.90
CA LYS A 60 0.14 -8.04 -0.85
C LYS A 60 1.45 -7.69 -0.16
N LEU A 61 2.50 -7.40 -0.94
CA LEU A 61 3.81 -7.03 -0.39
C LEU A 61 3.76 -5.73 0.44
N LEU A 62 2.99 -4.74 -0.01
CA LEU A 62 2.77 -3.51 0.76
C LEU A 62 1.97 -3.77 2.03
N TRP A 63 0.97 -4.66 1.97
CA TRP A 63 0.19 -5.06 3.14
C TRP A 63 1.04 -5.76 4.20
N ASP A 64 1.85 -6.73 3.79
CA ASP A 64 2.75 -7.47 4.70
C ASP A 64 3.74 -6.51 5.38
N LYS A 65 4.27 -5.54 4.63
CA LYS A 65 5.09 -4.46 5.19
C LYS A 65 4.33 -3.61 6.20
N HIS A 66 3.11 -3.20 5.87
CA HIS A 66 2.29 -2.38 6.76
C HIS A 66 2.05 -3.09 8.10
N VAL A 67 1.68 -4.38 8.06
CA VAL A 67 1.49 -5.20 9.27
C VAL A 67 2.79 -5.28 10.07
N ALA A 68 3.92 -5.60 9.43
CA ALA A 68 5.21 -5.69 10.11
C ALA A 68 5.66 -4.35 10.72
N THR A 69 5.36 -3.21 10.07
CA THR A 69 5.61 -1.87 10.61
C THR A 69 4.76 -1.63 11.85
N LYS A 70 3.46 -1.96 11.81
CA LYS A 70 2.54 -1.78 12.95
C LYS A 70 2.90 -2.67 14.14
N GLU A 71 3.28 -3.92 13.89
CA GLU A 71 3.76 -4.83 14.94
C GLU A 71 5.00 -4.26 15.64
N LYS A 72 5.96 -3.72 14.89
CA LYS A 72 7.15 -3.08 15.46
C LYS A 72 6.84 -1.80 16.23
N GLU A 73 5.87 -1.01 15.79
CA GLU A 73 5.41 0.18 16.51
C GLU A 73 4.81 -0.22 17.86
N LEU A 74 3.91 -1.20 17.87
CA LEU A 74 3.29 -1.73 19.10
C LEU A 74 4.32 -2.29 20.08
N LEU A 75 5.32 -3.04 19.59
CA LEU A 75 6.37 -3.61 20.45
C LEU A 75 7.31 -2.57 21.07
N LYS A 76 7.37 -1.35 20.51
CA LYS A 76 8.16 -0.25 21.09
C LYS A 76 7.41 0.54 22.16
N GLU A 77 6.10 0.34 22.27
CA GLU A 77 5.24 1.00 23.25
C GLU A 77 5.15 0.22 24.58
N ILE A 78 5.79 -0.96 24.68
CA ILE A 78 5.91 -1.81 25.88
C ILE A 78 7.30 -1.64 26.51
#